data_AF-A0A1F2EYX2-F1
#
_entry.id   AF-A0A1F2EYX2-F1
#
_cell.length_a   1.000
_cell.length_b   1.000
_cell.length_c   1.000
_cell.angle_alpha   90.00
_cell.angle_beta   90.00
_cell.angle_gamma   90.00
#
_symmetry.space_group_name_H-M   'P 1'
#
loop_
_entity.id
_entity.type
_entity.pdbx_description
1 polymer ?
#
loop_
_entity_poly.entity_id
_entity_poly.type
_entity_poly.pdbx_seq_one_letter_code
_entity_poly.pdbx_strand_id
1 'polypeptide(L)'
;MILVPWWAVVLAVVAVIALVAALLASATATRLNRMHVRTDLARASLEAALGRRGAVARAAYPELGADVARAESRRLTAADAHARADAENTLNAKLAEAMQANPPEPALAIELHDATTRVELARRFYNDAVTDTRMLRTRPLVRGLRLAGTAPIPEYFDVSVGTPQSP
;
A
#
# COMPACT_ATOMS: atom_id res chain seq x y z
N MET A 1 -47.51 41.32 -11.03
CA MET A 1 -47.09 39.96 -10.65
C MET A 1 -46.07 39.47 -11.66
N ILE A 2 -44.78 39.41 -11.31
CA ILE A 2 -43.76 38.85 -12.20
C ILE A 2 -44.03 37.35 -12.27
N LEU A 3 -44.60 36.86 -13.37
CA LEU A 3 -44.68 35.43 -13.64
C LEU A 3 -43.26 34.95 -13.91
N VAL A 4 -42.59 34.43 -12.88
CA VAL A 4 -41.33 33.70 -13.10
C VAL A 4 -41.70 32.50 -13.96
N PRO A 5 -41.17 32.41 -15.19
CA PRO A 5 -41.53 31.31 -16.05
C PRO A 5 -40.93 30.03 -15.47
N TRP A 6 -41.70 28.94 -15.52
CA TRP A 6 -41.31 27.65 -14.94
C TRP A 6 -39.94 27.17 -15.44
N TRP A 7 -39.55 27.50 -16.68
CA TRP A 7 -38.23 27.17 -17.24
C TRP A 7 -37.08 27.86 -16.49
N ALA A 8 -37.28 29.08 -15.98
CA ALA A 8 -36.27 29.78 -15.18
C ALA A 8 -36.09 29.12 -13.81
N VAL A 9 -37.17 28.60 -13.22
CA VAL A 9 -37.11 27.80 -11.99
C VAL A 9 -36.36 26.50 -12.23
N VAL A 10 -36.65 25.80 -13.34
CA VAL A 10 -35.93 24.58 -13.72
C VAL A 10 -34.44 24.85 -13.93
N LEU A 11 -34.08 25.92 -14.65
CA LEU A 11 -32.67 26.30 -14.84
C LEU A 11 -31.98 26.62 -13.52
N ALA A 12 -32.64 27.34 -12.61
CA ALA A 12 -32.08 27.64 -11.29
C ALA A 12 -31.84 26.37 -10.47
N VAL A 13 -32.79 25.42 -10.47
CA VAL A 13 -32.64 24.12 -9.79
C VAL A 13 -31.50 23.32 -10.40
N VAL A 14 -31.40 23.25 -11.73
CA VAL A 14 -30.30 22.57 -12.43
C VAL A 14 -28.94 23.21 -12.09
N ALA A 15 -28.87 24.55 -12.06
CA ALA A 15 -27.65 25.27 -11.70
C ALA A 15 -27.22 24.98 -10.26
N VAL A 16 -28.17 24.94 -9.31
CA VAL A 16 -27.90 24.55 -7.91
C VAL A 16 -27.41 23.11 -7.83
N ILE A 17 -28.05 22.16 -8.53
CA ILE A 17 -27.61 20.76 -8.57
C ILE A 17 -26.19 20.65 -9.14
N ALA A 18 -25.90 21.37 -10.24
CA ALA A 18 -24.58 21.38 -10.85
C ALA A 18 -23.51 21.96 -9.91
N LEU A 19 -23.82 23.05 -9.20
CA LEU A 19 -22.93 23.64 -8.21
C LEU A 19 -22.64 22.67 -7.05
N VAL A 20 -23.67 22.03 -6.50
CA VAL A 20 -23.53 21.03 -5.44
C VAL A 20 -22.68 19.85 -5.92
N ALA A 21 -22.93 19.35 -7.13
CA ALA A 21 -22.13 18.28 -7.73
C ALA A 21 -20.65 18.68 -7.90
N ALA A 22 -20.36 19.91 -8.34
CA ALA A 22 -19.00 20.42 -8.47
C ALA A 22 -18.27 20.53 -7.12
N LEU A 23 -18.95 21.01 -6.08
CA LEU A 23 -18.39 21.08 -4.73
C LEU A 23 -18.09 19.68 -4.16
N LEU A 24 -19.02 18.73 -4.33
CA LEU A 24 -18.81 17.33 -3.91
C LEU A 24 -17.67 16.67 -4.68
N ALA A 25 -17.55 16.93 -5.99
CA ALA A 25 -16.45 16.43 -6.81
C ALA A 25 -15.10 16.97 -6.33
N SER A 26 -15.01 18.28 -6.06
CA SER A 26 -13.80 18.95 -5.57
C SER A 26 -13.36 18.41 -4.19
N ALA A 27 -14.31 18.27 -3.25
CA ALA A 27 -14.03 17.69 -1.94
C ALA A 27 -13.55 16.22 -2.04
N THR A 28 -14.15 15.45 -2.94
CA THR A 28 -13.78 14.06 -3.19
C THR A 28 -12.39 13.94 -3.83
N ALA A 29 -12.04 14.81 -4.77
CA ALA A 29 -10.73 14.85 -5.40
C ALA A 29 -9.60 15.15 -4.39
N THR A 30 -9.80 16.14 -3.52
CA THR A 30 -8.84 16.47 -2.45
C THR A 30 -8.67 15.30 -1.47
N ARG A 31 -9.76 14.63 -1.11
CA ARG A 31 -9.72 13.44 -0.24
C ARG A 31 -8.98 12.28 -0.89
N LEU A 32 -9.17 12.08 -2.20
CA LEU A 32 -8.49 11.03 -2.96
C LEU A 32 -6.98 11.30 -3.07
N ASN A 33 -6.58 12.54 -3.36
CA ASN A 33 -5.17 12.93 -3.41
C ASN A 33 -4.44 12.65 -2.09
N ARG A 34 -5.07 13.00 -0.96
CA ARG A 34 -4.49 12.73 0.37
C ARG A 34 -4.31 11.22 0.62
N MET A 35 -5.23 10.38 0.16
CA MET A 35 -5.12 8.93 0.30
C MET A 35 -4.02 8.36 -0.60
N HIS A 36 -3.90 8.81 -1.86
CA HIS A 36 -2.82 8.38 -2.74
C HIS A 36 -1.44 8.72 -2.15
N VAL A 37 -1.25 9.96 -1.68
CA VAL A 37 -0.01 10.38 -1.02
C VAL A 37 0.28 9.51 0.20
N ARG A 38 -0.71 9.23 1.04
CA ARG A 38 -0.52 8.38 2.23
C ARG A 38 -0.12 6.95 1.87
N THR A 39 -0.74 6.36 0.86
CA THR A 39 -0.43 5.00 0.39
C THR A 39 0.97 4.94 -0.24
N ASP A 40 1.35 5.93 -1.04
CA ASP A 40 2.69 6.01 -1.62
C ASP A 40 3.78 6.18 -0.55
N LEU A 41 3.53 7.01 0.46
CA LEU A 41 4.44 7.17 1.60
C LEU A 41 4.55 5.88 2.42
N ALA A 42 3.44 5.19 2.68
CA ALA A 42 3.45 3.91 3.38
C ALA A 42 4.16 2.81 2.58
N ARG A 43 4.04 2.82 1.25
CA ARG A 43 4.79 1.92 0.36
C ARG A 43 6.30 2.20 0.43
N ALA A 44 6.68 3.47 0.36
CA ALA A 44 8.09 3.87 0.44
C ALA A 44 8.72 3.53 1.79
N SER A 45 7.98 3.67 2.90
CA SER A 45 8.46 3.30 4.22
C SER A 45 8.63 1.79 4.37
N LEU A 46 7.74 0.99 3.77
CA LEU A 46 7.86 -0.47 3.71
C LEU A 46 9.08 -0.90 2.89
N GLU A 47 9.28 -0.35 1.69
CA GLU A 47 10.46 -0.66 0.85
C GLU A 47 11.76 -0.32 1.59
N ALA A 48 11.82 0.83 2.27
CA ALA A 48 12.99 1.21 3.07
C ALA A 48 13.22 0.26 4.27
N ALA A 49 12.16 -0.21 4.93
CA ALA A 49 12.27 -1.18 6.02
C ALA A 49 12.79 -2.54 5.52
N LEU A 50 12.27 -3.01 4.37
CA LEU A 50 12.72 -4.25 3.74
C LEU A 50 14.20 -4.16 3.32
N GLY A 51 14.61 -3.07 2.69
CA GLY A 51 16.01 -2.84 2.30
C GLY A 51 16.97 -2.83 3.49
N ARG A 52 16.59 -2.19 4.61
CA ARG A 52 17.38 -2.24 5.85
C ARG A 52 17.52 -3.67 6.37
N ARG A 53 16.42 -4.43 6.42
CA ARG A 53 16.47 -5.83 6.87
C ARG A 53 17.33 -6.69 5.94
N GLY A 54 17.24 -6.46 4.63
CA GLY A 54 18.10 -7.13 3.63
C GLY A 54 19.58 -6.86 3.86
N ALA A 55 19.95 -5.62 4.18
CA ALA A 55 21.33 -5.26 4.51
C ALA A 55 21.84 -5.98 5.77
N VAL A 56 21.05 -6.00 6.85
CA VAL A 56 21.40 -6.70 8.09
C VAL A 56 21.46 -8.22 7.88
N ALA A 57 20.52 -8.78 7.13
CA ALA A 57 20.51 -10.20 6.79
C ALA A 57 21.75 -10.61 5.99
N ARG A 58 22.20 -9.77 5.04
CA ARG A 58 23.44 -9.99 4.27
C ARG A 58 24.70 -9.90 5.12
N ALA A 59 24.70 -9.04 6.14
CA ALA A 59 25.80 -8.93 7.09
C ALA A 59 25.87 -10.15 8.03
N ALA A 60 24.72 -10.65 8.48
CA ALA A 60 24.64 -11.82 9.36
C ALA A 60 24.84 -13.15 8.64
N TYR A 61 24.34 -13.27 7.40
CA TYR A 61 24.34 -14.49 6.60
C TYR A 61 24.78 -14.18 5.16
N PRO A 62 26.09 -14.04 4.89
CA PRO A 62 26.61 -13.72 3.57
C PRO A 62 26.17 -14.69 2.46
N GLU A 63 25.95 -15.97 2.80
CA GLU A 63 25.46 -17.02 1.91
C GLU A 63 24.05 -16.75 1.39
N LEU A 64 23.23 -15.96 2.11
CA LEU A 64 21.89 -15.55 1.67
C LEU A 64 21.92 -14.30 0.78
N GLY A 65 23.09 -13.75 0.46
CA GLY A 65 23.23 -12.52 -0.31
C GLY A 65 22.51 -12.55 -1.68
N ALA A 66 22.51 -13.70 -2.35
CA ALA A 66 21.80 -13.87 -3.63
C ALA A 66 20.27 -13.85 -3.45
N ASP A 67 19.75 -14.38 -2.34
CA ASP A 67 18.32 -14.36 -2.02
C ASP A 67 17.86 -12.95 -1.64
N VAL A 68 18.68 -12.22 -0.88
CA VAL A 68 18.45 -10.79 -0.59
C VAL A 68 18.41 -9.98 -1.88
N ALA A 69 19.41 -10.14 -2.76
CA ALA A 69 19.46 -9.43 -4.04
C ALA A 69 18.26 -9.77 -4.94
N ARG A 70 17.80 -11.04 -4.93
CA ARG A 70 16.59 -11.45 -5.65
C ARG A 70 15.34 -10.76 -5.09
N ALA A 71 15.24 -10.63 -3.77
CA ALA A 71 14.13 -9.90 -3.14
C ALA A 71 14.17 -8.41 -3.53
N GLU A 72 15.32 -7.74 -3.37
CA GLU A 72 15.54 -6.33 -3.71
C GLU A 72 15.35 -6.00 -5.21
N SER A 73 15.62 -6.97 -6.10
CA SER A 73 15.43 -6.79 -7.55
C SER A 73 13.97 -6.60 -7.95
N ARG A 74 13.03 -7.09 -7.12
CA ARG A 74 11.60 -6.86 -7.31
C ARG A 74 11.26 -5.53 -6.65
N ARG A 75 10.58 -4.63 -7.36
CA ARG A 75 10.09 -3.38 -6.77
C ARG A 75 8.73 -3.60 -6.15
N LEU A 76 8.49 -3.01 -4.98
CA LEU A 76 7.14 -2.92 -4.44
C LEU A 76 6.37 -1.87 -5.24
N THR A 77 5.42 -2.31 -6.06
CA THR A 77 4.50 -1.41 -6.76
C THR A 77 3.09 -1.55 -6.21
N ALA A 78 2.21 -0.58 -6.50
CA ALA A 78 0.83 -0.68 -6.06
C ALA A 78 0.08 -1.85 -6.72
N ALA A 79 0.48 -2.26 -7.94
CA ALA A 79 -0.21 -3.24 -8.76
C ALA A 79 0.47 -4.62 -8.79
N ASP A 80 1.64 -4.75 -8.17
CA ASP A 80 2.41 -6.00 -8.12
C ASP A 80 3.14 -6.04 -6.77
N ALA A 81 2.34 -6.18 -5.71
CA ALA A 81 2.88 -6.33 -4.35
C ALA A 81 3.25 -7.80 -4.07
N HIS A 82 2.57 -8.73 -4.74
CA HIS A 82 2.72 -10.17 -4.55
C HIS A 82 4.11 -10.67 -4.96
N ALA A 83 4.63 -10.27 -6.13
CA ALA A 83 5.95 -10.74 -6.56
C ALA A 83 7.06 -10.36 -5.55
N ARG A 84 7.00 -9.14 -5.00
CA ARG A 84 7.92 -8.69 -3.94
C ARG A 84 7.72 -9.51 -2.66
N ALA A 85 6.47 -9.74 -2.25
CA ALA A 85 6.13 -10.45 -1.04
C ALA A 85 6.60 -11.91 -1.06
N ASP A 86 6.40 -12.62 -2.18
CA ASP A 86 6.84 -14.02 -2.34
C ASP A 86 8.36 -14.17 -2.23
N ALA A 87 9.10 -13.20 -2.76
CA ALA A 87 10.55 -13.17 -2.64
C ALA A 87 11.00 -12.94 -1.19
N GLU A 88 10.32 -12.05 -0.46
CA GLU A 88 10.56 -11.83 0.98
C GLU A 88 10.17 -13.03 1.83
N ASN A 89 9.10 -13.75 1.47
CA ASN A 89 8.69 -14.99 2.14
C ASN A 89 9.77 -16.08 2.00
N THR A 90 10.28 -16.24 0.78
CA THR A 90 11.38 -17.18 0.50
C THR A 90 12.64 -16.80 1.28
N LEU A 91 13.00 -15.52 1.30
CA LEU A 91 14.13 -15.01 2.08
C LEU A 91 13.93 -15.25 3.59
N ASN A 92 12.73 -14.98 4.12
CA ASN A 92 12.41 -15.20 5.53
C ASN A 92 12.55 -16.66 5.95
N ALA A 93 12.06 -17.59 5.12
CA ALA A 93 12.16 -19.02 5.42
C ALA A 93 13.62 -19.46 5.51
N LYS A 94 14.44 -19.06 4.54
CA LYS A 94 15.88 -19.36 4.51
C LYS A 94 16.64 -18.69 5.65
N LEU A 95 16.28 -17.46 5.98
CA LEU A 95 16.88 -16.73 7.10
C LEU A 95 16.57 -17.43 8.43
N ALA A 96 15.33 -17.90 8.63
CA ALA A 96 14.96 -18.65 9.82
C ALA A 96 15.72 -19.98 9.93
N GLU A 97 15.92 -20.68 8.82
CA GLU A 97 16.73 -21.91 8.76
C GLU A 97 18.21 -21.63 9.10
N ALA A 98 18.80 -20.59 8.50
CA ALA A 98 20.18 -20.18 8.75
C ALA A 98 20.40 -19.77 10.22
N MET A 99 19.44 -19.05 10.81
CA MET A 99 19.46 -18.67 12.22
C MET A 99 19.40 -19.86 13.18
N GLN A 100 18.66 -20.91 12.83
CA GLN A 100 18.59 -22.13 13.63
C GLN A 100 19.88 -22.95 13.51
N ALA A 101 20.44 -23.05 12.30
CA ALA A 101 21.66 -23.80 12.05
C ALA A 101 22.90 -23.12 12.64
N ASN A 102 22.98 -21.79 12.52
CA ASN A 102 24.09 -20.99 13.01
C ASN A 102 23.55 -19.67 13.61
N PRO A 103 23.40 -19.61 14.94
CA PRO A 103 22.97 -18.40 15.62
C PRO A 103 23.87 -17.21 15.29
N PRO A 104 23.31 -16.03 14.97
CA PRO A 104 24.12 -14.87 14.62
C PRO A 104 24.80 -14.29 15.86
N GLU A 105 25.81 -13.45 15.63
CA GLU A 105 26.44 -12.67 16.71
C GLU A 105 25.37 -11.84 17.45
N PRO A 106 25.44 -11.70 18.79
CA PRO A 106 24.42 -11.01 19.58
C PRO A 106 24.05 -9.60 19.08
N ALA A 107 25.03 -8.83 18.59
CA ALA A 107 24.79 -7.51 18.03
C ALA A 107 23.91 -7.55 16.77
N LEU A 108 24.23 -8.45 15.83
CA LEU A 108 23.47 -8.66 14.60
C LEU A 108 22.10 -9.29 14.88
N ALA A 109 21.98 -10.15 15.89
CA ALA A 109 20.70 -10.71 16.32
C ALA A 109 19.71 -9.60 16.74
N ILE A 110 20.19 -8.64 17.56
CA ILE A 110 19.40 -7.50 18.00
C ILE A 110 19.00 -6.61 16.82
N GLU A 111 19.97 -6.30 15.94
CA GLU A 111 19.72 -5.45 14.78
C GLU A 111 18.72 -6.10 13.79
N LEU A 112 18.83 -7.41 13.58
CA LEU A 112 17.91 -8.16 12.71
C LEU A 112 16.50 -8.22 13.30
N HIS A 113 16.39 -8.37 14.62
CA HIS A 113 15.11 -8.33 15.32
C HIS A 113 14.42 -6.96 15.22
N ASP A 114 15.16 -5.87 15.44
CA ASP A 114 14.67 -4.50 15.27
C ASP A 114 14.28 -4.21 13.81
N ALA A 115 15.10 -4.63 12.84
CA ALA A 115 14.78 -4.50 11.43
C ALA A 115 13.51 -5.27 11.05
N THR A 116 13.33 -6.49 11.56
CA THR A 116 12.13 -7.31 11.35
C THR A 116 10.89 -6.66 11.95
N THR A 117 10.99 -6.15 13.18
CA THR A 117 9.90 -5.44 13.85
C THR A 117 9.46 -4.20 13.05
N ARG A 118 10.40 -3.44 12.50
CA ARG A 118 10.10 -2.29 11.64
C ARG A 118 9.40 -2.70 10.34
N VAL A 119 9.78 -3.81 9.73
CA VAL A 119 9.09 -4.36 8.54
C VAL A 119 7.66 -4.72 8.88
N GLU A 120 7.41 -5.40 10.00
CA GLU A 120 6.05 -5.76 10.42
C GLU A 120 5.16 -4.54 10.63
N LEU A 121 5.68 -3.49 11.29
CA LEU A 121 4.95 -2.24 11.50
C LEU A 121 4.67 -1.52 10.17
N ALA A 122 5.67 -1.41 9.30
CA ALA A 122 5.51 -0.77 8.00
C ALA A 122 4.50 -1.52 7.12
N ARG A 123 4.49 -2.85 7.17
CA ARG A 123 3.51 -3.70 6.48
C ARG A 123 2.08 -3.40 6.93
N ARG A 124 1.87 -3.29 8.25
CA ARG A 124 0.55 -2.95 8.81
C ARG A 124 0.07 -1.59 8.30
N PHE A 125 0.92 -0.55 8.39
CA PHE A 125 0.56 0.78 7.89
C PHE A 125 0.30 0.82 6.38
N TYR A 126 1.05 0.06 5.60
CA TYR A 126 0.77 -0.09 4.17
C TYR A 126 -0.59 -0.75 3.93
N ASN A 127 -0.87 -1.89 4.56
CA ASN A 127 -2.14 -2.61 4.40
C ASN A 127 -3.36 -1.80 4.90
N ASP A 128 -3.19 -1.00 5.94
CA ASP A 128 -4.22 -0.05 6.40
C ASP A 128 -4.49 1.03 5.34
N ALA A 129 -3.44 1.60 4.74
CA ALA A 129 -3.58 2.58 3.66
C ALA A 129 -4.21 1.98 2.39
N VAL A 130 -3.90 0.72 2.06
CA VAL A 130 -4.53 -0.03 0.97
C VAL A 130 -6.03 -0.21 1.25
N THR A 131 -6.40 -0.59 2.48
CA THR A 131 -7.79 -0.75 2.90
C THR A 131 -8.57 0.56 2.79
N ASP A 132 -8.01 1.65 3.33
CA ASP A 132 -8.60 2.99 3.23
C ASP A 132 -8.83 3.40 1.77
N THR A 133 -7.87 3.11 0.90
CA THR A 133 -7.94 3.41 -0.54
C THR A 133 -9.01 2.59 -1.24
N ARG A 134 -9.10 1.28 -0.96
CA ARG A 134 -10.13 0.38 -1.52
C ARG A 134 -11.53 0.77 -1.05
N MET A 135 -11.73 1.07 0.23
CA MET A 135 -13.01 1.52 0.79
C MET A 135 -13.47 2.86 0.20
N LEU A 136 -12.55 3.76 -0.16
CA LEU A 136 -12.91 5.00 -0.82
C LEU A 136 -13.39 4.77 -2.26
N ARG A 137 -12.74 3.86 -2.99
CA ARG A 137 -13.07 3.56 -4.40
C ARG A 137 -14.44 2.90 -4.58
N THR A 138 -14.99 2.25 -3.55
CA THR A 138 -16.34 1.66 -3.61
C THR A 138 -17.47 2.70 -3.46
N ARG A 139 -17.17 3.96 -3.09
CA ARG A 139 -18.21 4.98 -2.90
C ARG A 139 -18.89 5.39 -4.22
N PRO A 140 -20.22 5.52 -4.25
CA PRO A 140 -20.98 5.76 -5.48
C PRO A 140 -20.63 7.10 -6.16
N LEU A 141 -20.30 8.14 -5.39
CA LEU A 141 -19.84 9.42 -5.93
C LEU A 141 -18.50 9.31 -6.67
N VAL A 142 -17.56 8.53 -6.15
CA VAL A 142 -16.25 8.30 -6.80
C VAL A 142 -16.43 7.53 -8.10
N ARG A 143 -17.31 6.52 -8.08
CA ARG A 143 -17.62 5.67 -9.23
C ARG A 143 -18.39 6.41 -10.32
N GLY A 144 -19.41 7.18 -9.93
CA GLY A 144 -20.24 7.97 -10.84
C GLY A 144 -19.47 9.09 -11.52
N LEU A 145 -18.57 9.76 -10.80
CA LEU A 145 -17.76 10.87 -11.32
C LEU A 145 -16.41 10.42 -11.91
N ARG A 146 -16.12 9.12 -11.95
CA ARG A 146 -14.84 8.53 -12.42
C ARG A 146 -13.58 9.20 -11.85
N LEU A 147 -13.66 9.70 -10.61
CA LEU A 147 -12.60 10.49 -9.97
C LEU A 147 -11.35 9.67 -9.66
N ALA A 148 -11.45 8.33 -9.63
CA ALA A 148 -10.31 7.44 -9.42
C ALA A 148 -9.34 7.36 -10.62
N GLY A 149 -9.75 7.84 -11.80
CA GLY A 149 -8.94 7.78 -13.01
C GLY A 149 -8.55 6.35 -13.43
N THR A 150 -7.33 6.20 -13.97
CA THR A 150 -6.73 4.93 -14.41
C THR A 150 -5.78 4.30 -13.38
N ALA A 151 -5.68 4.87 -12.18
CA ALA A 151 -4.73 4.38 -11.19
C ALA A 151 -5.08 2.93 -10.78
N PRO A 152 -4.12 1.98 -10.78
CA PRO A 152 -4.38 0.58 -10.44
C PRO A 152 -4.93 0.45 -9.02
N ILE A 153 -5.70 -0.61 -8.79
CA ILE A 153 -6.21 -0.91 -7.44
C ILE A 153 -5.02 -1.41 -6.62
N PRO A 154 -4.69 -0.80 -5.47
CA PRO A 154 -3.55 -1.22 -4.69
C PRO A 154 -3.75 -2.63 -4.14
N GLU A 155 -2.70 -3.45 -4.18
CA GLU A 155 -2.66 -4.81 -3.67
C GLU A 155 -2.08 -4.87 -2.25
N TYR A 156 -2.59 -5.82 -1.45
CA TYR A 156 -2.11 -6.07 -0.10
C TYR A 156 -0.71 -6.69 -0.13
N PHE A 157 0.13 -6.30 0.81
CA PHE A 157 1.43 -6.94 1.00
C PHE A 157 1.30 -8.07 2.01
N ASP A 158 1.19 -9.30 1.52
CA ASP A 158 1.05 -10.48 2.35
C ASP A 158 2.35 -11.28 2.42
N VAL A 159 3.04 -11.11 3.55
CA VAL A 159 4.14 -12.00 3.93
C VAL A 159 3.49 -13.18 4.62
N SER A 160 3.41 -14.32 3.96
CA SER A 160 2.81 -15.52 4.51
C SER A 160 3.70 -16.05 5.63
N VAL A 161 3.40 -15.64 6.86
CA VAL A 161 3.58 -16.52 8.01
C VAL A 161 2.47 -17.58 7.90
N GLY A 162 2.69 -18.55 7.01
CA GLY A 162 1.85 -19.73 6.79
C GLY A 162 0.33 -19.51 6.79
N THR A 163 -0.24 -19.08 5.67
CA THR A 163 -1.66 -19.33 5.38
C THR A 163 -1.79 -19.94 3.98
N PRO A 164 -2.51 -21.08 3.83
CA PRO A 164 -2.71 -21.70 2.52
C PRO A 164 -3.51 -20.75 1.62
N GLN A 165 -3.03 -20.57 0.40
CA GLN A 165 -3.82 -19.97 -0.67
C GLN A 165 -5.12 -20.80 -0.81
N SER A 166 -6.26 -20.13 -0.67
CA SER A 166 -7.56 -20.74 -0.94
C SER A 166 -7.72 -20.94 -2.46
N PRO A 167 -8.44 -22.00 -2.88
CA PRO A 167 -8.32 -22.67 -4.18
C PRO A 167 -8.69 -21.83 -5.41
#